data_AF-A0A916D7Z2-F1
#
_entry.id   AF-A0A916D7Z2-F1
#
_cell.length_a   1.000
_cell.length_b   1.000
_cell.length_c   1.000
_cell.angle_alpha   90.00
_cell.angle_beta   90.00
_cell.angle_gamma   90.00
#
_symmetry.space_group_name_H-M   'P 1'
#
loop_
_entity.id
_entity.type
_entity.pdbx_description
1 polymer ?
#
loop_
_entity_poly.entity_id
_entity_poly.type
_entity_poly.pdbx_seq_one_letter_code
_entity_poly.pdbx_strand_id
1 'polypeptide(L)'
;MGVPIARGGGELQTASMRLARRIREDDMNRIFGGVVVLGLCAIAGCQQYVSSPGVPTARGIPENPNKPAAVSCMVEAVRYVATRYPPGDFNYEARSAKEQGALEVPYAMVVNPPRGLRQSFYKRLVREIGPRCEPIAPANEAGPNPVFHISRVWMRFDSATVDVLRPMPEVGPGADGKPVYQMVTVRLEGGVEPWRVIHARAWAPEGVEIPAGYPMPDVERVDQFRWQMEEDQRNPPDRRAY
;
A
#
# COMPACT_ATOMS: atom_id res chain seq x y z
N MET A 1 -30.31 -20.73 43.82
CA MET A 1 -29.48 -21.87 43.36
C MET A 1 -28.30 -21.27 42.59
N GLY A 2 -27.08 -21.08 43.08
CA GLY A 2 -26.38 -21.68 44.21
C GLY A 2 -25.34 -22.70 43.74
N VAL A 3 -24.35 -22.31 42.92
CA VAL A 3 -23.24 -23.19 42.49
C VAL A 3 -21.91 -22.55 42.88
N PRO A 4 -21.03 -23.26 43.63
CA PRO A 4 -19.78 -22.70 44.18
C PRO A 4 -18.51 -23.04 43.36
N ILE A 5 -17.57 -22.08 43.39
CA ILE A 5 -16.11 -22.17 43.63
C ILE A 5 -15.27 -23.23 42.88
N ALA A 6 -14.28 -22.74 42.12
CA ALA A 6 -12.91 -23.29 42.14
C ALA A 6 -11.88 -22.16 41.89
N ARG A 7 -11.22 -21.72 42.97
CA ARG A 7 -9.98 -20.91 42.95
C ARG A 7 -8.80 -21.87 42.83
N GLY A 8 -7.99 -21.74 41.79
CA GLY A 8 -6.70 -22.40 41.67
C GLY A 8 -5.58 -21.36 41.68
N GLY A 9 -4.92 -21.21 42.83
CA GLY A 9 -3.70 -20.44 42.98
C GLY A 9 -2.48 -21.23 42.53
N GLY A 10 -1.52 -20.54 41.93
CA GLY A 10 -0.22 -21.06 41.51
C GLY A 10 0.82 -19.96 41.65
N GLU A 11 1.16 -19.66 42.91
CA GLU A 11 2.36 -18.94 43.32
C GLU A 11 3.59 -19.86 43.17
N LEU A 12 4.77 -19.23 43.06
CA LEU A 12 6.13 -19.78 43.21
C LEU A 12 6.82 -20.33 41.95
N GLN A 13 7.58 -19.45 41.28
CA GLN A 13 9.00 -19.73 40.97
C GLN A 13 9.79 -18.45 40.69
N THR A 14 10.09 -17.74 41.78
CA THR A 14 11.15 -16.74 41.88
C THR A 14 12.22 -17.34 42.79
N ALA A 15 13.40 -17.70 42.26
CA ALA A 15 14.68 -17.65 42.97
C ALA A 15 15.82 -18.31 42.18
N SER A 16 16.97 -17.61 42.18
CA SER A 16 18.34 -18.16 42.13
C SER A 16 18.81 -18.78 40.82
N MET A 17 20.01 -18.54 40.29
CA MET A 17 21.26 -17.92 40.76
C MET A 17 22.09 -17.71 39.48
N ARG A 18 22.59 -16.50 39.19
CA ARG A 18 24.00 -16.12 39.38
C ARG A 18 25.01 -17.27 39.20
N LEU A 19 25.66 -17.33 38.03
CA LEU A 19 27.08 -17.72 37.85
C LEU A 19 27.51 -17.29 36.42
N ALA A 20 28.08 -16.11 36.22
CA ALA A 20 29.53 -15.86 36.22
C ALA A 20 30.30 -16.43 35.00
N ARG A 21 30.49 -15.58 33.97
CA ARG A 21 31.69 -15.43 33.11
C ARG A 21 31.38 -14.29 32.13
N ARG A 22 31.73 -13.02 32.37
CA ARG A 22 33.06 -12.42 32.54
C ARG A 22 34.04 -12.88 31.44
N ILE A 23 33.85 -12.34 30.24
CA ILE A 23 34.87 -12.31 29.18
C ILE A 23 34.96 -10.86 28.65
N ARG A 24 36.00 -10.18 29.15
CA ARG A 24 36.82 -9.13 28.52
C ARG A 24 36.10 -8.04 27.70
N GLU A 25 35.63 -7.03 28.42
CA GLU A 25 35.95 -5.65 28.07
C GLU A 25 37.34 -5.36 28.69
N ASP A 26 38.15 -4.50 28.05
CA ASP A 26 39.57 -4.19 28.36
C ASP A 26 40.60 -5.01 27.55
N ASP A 27 40.78 -4.71 26.25
CA ASP A 27 42.09 -4.76 25.55
C ASP A 27 42.03 -4.41 24.05
N MET A 28 41.32 -3.35 23.63
CA MET A 28 41.39 -2.93 22.22
C MET A 28 41.43 -1.42 22.00
N ASN A 29 42.00 -0.69 22.96
CA ASN A 29 42.14 0.77 22.91
C ASN A 29 43.61 1.26 22.82
N ARG A 30 44.53 0.45 22.27
CA ARG A 30 45.97 0.78 22.23
C ARG A 30 46.71 0.50 20.92
N ILE A 31 46.09 0.74 19.77
CA ILE A 31 46.85 0.92 18.52
C ILE A 31 46.35 2.19 17.81
N PHE A 32 46.61 3.33 18.44
CA PHE A 32 46.82 4.59 17.75
C PHE A 32 48.23 4.55 17.17
N GLY A 33 48.35 4.56 15.84
CA GLY A 33 49.65 4.50 15.19
C GLY A 33 49.60 4.70 13.68
N GLY A 34 49.17 5.90 13.26
CA GLY A 34 49.63 6.52 12.01
C GLY A 34 49.02 5.99 10.71
N VAL A 35 48.23 6.84 10.06
CA VAL A 35 48.58 7.50 8.79
C VAL A 35 47.37 8.34 8.38
N VAL A 36 47.57 9.65 8.43
CA VAL A 36 46.69 10.67 7.84
C VAL A 36 46.91 10.64 6.34
N VAL A 37 45.98 10.08 5.57
CA VAL A 37 45.86 10.39 4.13
C VAL A 37 44.69 11.36 3.99
N LEU A 38 45.06 12.62 3.80
CA LEU A 38 44.22 13.71 3.33
C LEU A 38 43.74 13.37 1.89
N GLY A 39 42.64 12.64 1.79
CA GLY A 39 41.96 12.32 0.53
C GLY A 39 40.76 13.23 0.32
N LEU A 40 41.02 14.47 -0.09
CA LEU A 40 40.04 15.42 -0.63
C LEU A 40 39.36 14.83 -1.88
N CYS A 41 38.28 14.08 -1.70
CA CYS A 41 37.37 13.71 -2.78
C CYS A 41 35.97 14.24 -2.44
N ALA A 42 35.71 15.44 -2.94
CA ALA A 42 34.40 15.97 -3.32
C ALA A 42 33.18 15.13 -2.92
N ILE A 43 32.64 15.40 -1.73
CA ILE A 43 31.25 15.06 -1.40
C ILE A 43 30.38 16.11 -2.10
N ALA A 44 30.35 16.03 -3.42
CA ALA A 44 29.51 16.85 -4.27
C ALA A 44 28.06 16.47 -4.04
N GLY A 45 27.30 17.43 -3.53
CA GLY A 45 25.87 17.56 -3.75
C GLY A 45 25.00 16.53 -3.03
N CYS A 46 24.50 16.89 -1.86
CA CYS A 46 23.18 16.43 -1.45
C CYS A 46 22.21 16.77 -2.60
N GLN A 47 21.78 15.73 -3.32
CA GLN A 47 20.94 15.82 -4.50
C GLN A 47 19.56 16.37 -4.13
N GLN A 48 19.36 17.69 -4.28
CA GLN A 48 18.03 18.25 -4.44
C GLN A 48 17.57 17.97 -5.88
N TYR A 49 16.87 16.86 -6.08
CA TYR A 49 16.04 16.66 -7.26
C TYR A 49 14.83 17.60 -7.18
N VAL A 50 15.03 18.85 -7.59
CA VAL A 50 13.92 19.71 -8.01
C VAL A 50 13.75 19.47 -9.50
N SER A 51 12.81 18.59 -9.86
CA SER A 51 12.38 18.46 -11.26
C SER A 51 11.54 19.69 -11.62
N SER A 52 12.21 20.78 -11.99
CA SER A 52 11.60 21.96 -12.60
C SER A 52 12.35 22.31 -13.91
N PRO A 53 11.64 22.45 -15.04
CA PRO A 53 10.20 22.27 -15.18
C PRO A 53 9.80 20.80 -15.02
N GLY A 54 8.56 20.56 -14.56
CA GLY A 54 8.05 19.23 -14.28
C GLY A 54 8.22 18.31 -15.49
N VAL A 55 9.11 17.32 -15.35
CA VAL A 55 9.29 16.27 -16.36
C VAL A 55 7.92 15.60 -16.51
N PRO A 56 7.43 15.34 -17.73
CA PRO A 56 6.14 14.67 -17.96
C PRO A 56 5.96 13.38 -17.16
N THR A 57 7.05 12.75 -16.72
CA THR A 57 7.12 11.59 -15.82
C THR A 57 6.59 11.85 -14.40
N ALA A 58 6.33 13.10 -14.01
CA ALA A 58 5.65 13.44 -12.75
C ALA A 58 4.13 13.21 -12.81
N ARG A 59 3.57 13.01 -14.01
CA ARG A 59 2.20 12.52 -14.22
C ARG A 59 2.25 11.00 -14.25
N GLY A 60 1.74 10.37 -13.19
CA GLY A 60 1.25 8.98 -13.17
C GLY A 60 2.02 7.92 -13.96
N ILE A 61 2.72 7.05 -13.24
CA ILE A 61 3.22 5.72 -13.67
C ILE A 61 4.27 5.76 -14.81
N PRO A 62 5.52 6.17 -14.53
CA PRO A 62 6.65 5.90 -15.42
C PRO A 62 7.07 4.41 -15.43
N GLU A 63 6.50 3.59 -14.55
CA GLU A 63 6.86 2.18 -14.41
C GLU A 63 5.73 1.24 -14.82
N ASN A 64 6.02 0.32 -15.74
CA ASN A 64 5.07 -0.71 -16.18
C ASN A 64 4.44 -1.43 -14.95
N PRO A 65 3.10 -1.35 -14.74
CA PRO A 65 2.43 -1.96 -13.59
C PRO A 65 2.42 -3.50 -13.66
N ASN A 66 2.83 -4.07 -14.81
CA ASN A 66 2.94 -5.51 -15.03
C ASN A 66 4.26 -6.10 -14.54
N LYS A 67 4.83 -5.53 -13.47
CA LYS A 67 5.96 -6.12 -12.74
C LYS A 67 5.43 -6.83 -11.49
N PRO A 68 5.94 -8.02 -11.13
CA PRO A 68 5.53 -8.70 -9.91
C PRO A 68 5.64 -7.83 -8.65
N ALA A 69 6.72 -7.05 -8.52
CA ALA A 69 6.91 -6.14 -7.39
C ALA A 69 5.81 -5.06 -7.31
N ALA A 70 5.38 -4.50 -8.44
CA ALA A 70 4.32 -3.50 -8.47
C ALA A 70 2.98 -4.08 -8.01
N VAL A 71 2.66 -5.32 -8.42
CA VAL A 71 1.45 -6.01 -7.95
C VAL A 71 1.51 -6.28 -6.45
N SER A 72 2.64 -6.75 -5.93
CA SER A 72 2.79 -6.93 -4.47
C SER A 72 2.62 -5.61 -3.71
N CYS A 73 3.19 -4.50 -4.19
CA CYS A 73 2.97 -3.17 -3.58
C CYS A 73 1.49 -2.77 -3.58
N MET A 74 0.80 -2.96 -4.70
CA MET A 74 -0.62 -2.63 -4.83
C MET A 74 -1.48 -3.47 -3.89
N VAL A 75 -1.20 -4.78 -3.79
CA VAL A 75 -1.89 -5.71 -2.90
C VAL A 75 -1.73 -5.27 -1.44
N GLU A 76 -0.50 -5.01 -0.98
CA GLU A 76 -0.24 -4.59 0.40
C GLU A 76 -0.83 -3.22 0.72
N ALA A 77 -0.78 -2.28 -0.23
CA ALA A 77 -1.39 -0.97 -0.06
C ALA A 77 -2.92 -1.06 0.07
N VAL A 78 -3.59 -1.81 -0.81
CA VAL A 78 -5.05 -1.97 -0.75
C VAL A 78 -5.47 -2.74 0.50
N ARG A 79 -4.77 -3.83 0.86
CA ARG A 79 -5.03 -4.57 2.11
C ARG A 79 -4.92 -3.67 3.33
N TYR A 80 -3.86 -2.87 3.41
CA TYR A 80 -3.67 -1.93 4.51
C TYR A 80 -4.81 -0.91 4.58
N VAL A 81 -5.18 -0.31 3.44
CA VAL A 81 -6.24 0.71 3.42
C VAL A 81 -7.60 0.11 3.73
N ALA A 82 -7.93 -1.03 3.13
CA ALA A 82 -9.23 -1.70 3.32
C ALA A 82 -9.42 -2.25 4.74
N THR A 83 -8.34 -2.69 5.41
CA THR A 83 -8.41 -3.16 6.80
C THR A 83 -8.39 -2.01 7.80
N ARG A 84 -7.57 -0.97 7.58
CA ARG A 84 -7.44 0.18 8.49
C ARG A 84 -8.56 1.21 8.35
N TYR A 85 -9.21 1.25 7.19
CA TYR A 85 -10.23 2.23 6.85
C TYR A 85 -11.41 1.57 6.14
N PRO A 86 -12.13 0.64 6.80
CA PRO A 86 -13.28 -0.02 6.20
C PRO A 86 -14.37 1.02 5.86
N PRO A 87 -15.12 0.83 4.76
CA PRO A 87 -16.22 1.73 4.40
C PRO A 87 -17.30 1.75 5.49
N GLY A 88 -17.80 2.93 5.84
CA GLY A 88 -18.85 3.10 6.85
C GLY A 88 -18.34 3.36 8.26
N ASP A 89 -17.02 3.31 8.48
CA ASP A 89 -16.39 3.74 9.73
C ASP A 89 -15.24 4.71 9.45
N PHE A 90 -15.09 5.71 10.32
CA PHE A 90 -14.00 6.68 10.25
C PHE A 90 -12.69 6.11 10.81
N ASN A 91 -12.79 5.23 11.81
CA ASN A 91 -11.63 4.65 12.49
C ASN A 91 -11.83 3.14 12.64
N TYR A 92 -10.95 2.35 12.02
CA TYR A 92 -10.94 0.92 12.33
C TYR A 92 -10.43 0.68 13.75
N GLU A 93 -11.30 0.24 14.64
CA GLU A 93 -10.93 -0.35 15.91
C GLU A 93 -11.02 -1.87 15.78
N ALA A 94 -9.86 -2.52 15.61
CA ALA A 94 -9.79 -3.97 15.58
C ALA A 94 -10.35 -4.53 16.89
N ARG A 95 -11.33 -5.44 16.81
CA ARG A 95 -11.95 -6.04 18.01
C ARG A 95 -11.03 -7.04 18.69
N SER A 96 -10.02 -7.52 17.98
CA SER A 96 -9.03 -8.47 18.48
C SER A 96 -7.68 -8.31 17.80
N ALA A 97 -6.61 -8.76 18.47
CA ALA A 97 -5.27 -8.83 17.89
C ALA A 97 -5.22 -9.68 16.61
N LYS A 98 -6.10 -10.69 16.50
CA LYS A 98 -6.23 -11.51 15.28
C LYS A 98 -6.78 -10.71 14.11
N GLU A 99 -7.76 -9.85 14.36
CA GLU A 99 -8.34 -8.96 13.34
C GLU A 99 -7.37 -7.86 12.93
N GLN A 100 -6.56 -7.38 13.89
CA GLN A 100 -5.49 -6.42 13.63
C GLN A 100 -4.36 -7.00 12.78
N GLY A 101 -4.06 -8.30 12.95
CA GLY A 101 -3.05 -9.03 12.19
C GLY A 101 -3.59 -9.72 10.93
N ALA A 102 -4.84 -9.47 10.53
CA ALA A 102 -5.41 -10.08 9.33
C ALA A 102 -4.72 -9.54 8.07
N LEU A 103 -4.18 -10.43 7.25
CA LEU A 103 -3.52 -10.07 6.00
C LEU A 103 -4.50 -9.92 4.83
N GLU A 104 -5.73 -10.39 4.97
CA GLU A 104 -6.74 -10.39 3.91
C GLU A 104 -7.93 -9.53 4.27
N VAL A 105 -8.58 -8.95 3.26
CA VAL A 105 -9.76 -8.12 3.44
C VAL A 105 -11.00 -8.98 3.74
N PRO A 106 -11.69 -8.77 4.88
CA PRO A 106 -12.76 -9.66 5.34
C PRO A 106 -14.14 -9.26 4.82
N TYR A 107 -14.25 -8.57 3.69
CA TYR A 107 -15.54 -8.17 3.10
C TYR A 107 -15.47 -8.17 1.57
N ALA A 108 -16.64 -8.14 0.94
CA ALA A 108 -16.72 -8.04 -0.52
C ALA A 108 -16.42 -6.61 -0.96
N MET A 109 -15.57 -6.45 -1.96
CA MET A 109 -15.24 -5.15 -2.53
C MET A 109 -14.83 -5.29 -3.98
N VAL A 110 -14.94 -4.19 -4.71
CA VAL A 110 -14.51 -4.09 -6.10
C VAL A 110 -13.18 -3.34 -6.13
N VAL A 111 -12.23 -3.82 -6.92
CA VAL A 111 -10.91 -3.19 -7.05
C VAL A 111 -10.74 -2.67 -8.48
N ASN A 112 -10.46 -1.37 -8.59
CA ASN A 112 -10.11 -0.70 -9.84
C ASN A 112 -8.59 -0.41 -9.85
N PRO A 113 -7.77 -1.26 -10.49
CA PRO A 113 -6.33 -1.05 -10.58
C PRO A 113 -5.98 0.00 -11.65
N PRO A 114 -4.71 0.41 -11.74
CA PRO A 114 -4.29 1.35 -12.76
C PRO A 114 -4.45 0.77 -14.18
N ARG A 115 -4.69 1.66 -15.13
CA ARG A 115 -4.82 1.31 -16.55
C ARG A 115 -3.54 0.67 -17.09
N GLY A 116 -3.69 -0.23 -18.05
CA GLY A 116 -2.58 -0.93 -18.70
C GLY A 116 -2.09 -2.17 -17.96
N LEU A 117 -2.78 -2.59 -16.88
CA LEU A 117 -2.56 -3.88 -16.24
C LEU A 117 -3.06 -5.02 -17.15
N ARG A 118 -2.26 -6.08 -17.28
CA ARG A 118 -2.55 -7.33 -18.00
C ARG A 118 -3.56 -8.16 -17.24
N GLN A 119 -4.34 -8.98 -17.95
CA GLN A 119 -5.39 -9.82 -17.36
C GLN A 119 -4.83 -10.74 -16.25
N SER A 120 -3.68 -11.37 -16.48
CA SER A 120 -3.03 -12.26 -15.51
C SER A 120 -2.64 -11.55 -14.20
N PHE A 121 -2.04 -10.36 -14.30
CA PHE A 121 -1.67 -9.54 -13.13
C PHE A 121 -2.90 -8.95 -12.44
N TYR A 122 -3.94 -8.59 -13.19
CA TYR A 122 -5.22 -8.14 -12.66
C TYR A 122 -5.87 -9.23 -11.79
N LYS A 123 -6.05 -10.43 -12.34
CA LYS A 123 -6.61 -11.59 -11.61
C LYS A 123 -5.79 -11.91 -10.36
N ARG A 124 -4.46 -11.86 -10.48
CA ARG A 124 -3.54 -12.08 -9.37
C ARG A 124 -3.72 -11.04 -8.27
N LEU A 125 -3.75 -9.76 -8.62
CA LEU A 125 -3.93 -8.64 -7.70
C LEU A 125 -5.22 -8.80 -6.90
N VAL A 126 -6.35 -9.00 -7.57
CA VAL A 126 -7.67 -9.14 -6.92
C VAL A 126 -7.70 -10.35 -6.00
N ARG A 127 -7.21 -11.51 -6.48
CA ARG A 127 -7.18 -12.75 -5.70
C ARG A 127 -6.29 -12.64 -4.47
N GLU A 128 -5.15 -11.97 -4.57
CA GLU A 128 -4.24 -11.79 -3.44
C GLU A 128 -4.82 -10.81 -2.41
N ILE A 129 -5.56 -9.77 -2.80
CA ILE A 129 -6.14 -8.84 -1.82
C ILE A 129 -7.13 -9.55 -0.87
N GLY A 130 -8.00 -10.42 -1.41
CA GLY A 130 -8.89 -11.23 -0.59
C GLY A 130 -9.87 -12.09 -1.41
N PRO A 131 -10.49 -13.11 -0.79
CA PRO A 131 -11.31 -14.11 -1.49
C PRO A 131 -12.65 -13.58 -2.01
N ARG A 132 -13.13 -12.44 -1.50
CA ARG A 132 -14.38 -11.78 -1.90
C ARG A 132 -14.15 -10.50 -2.73
N CYS A 133 -12.91 -10.27 -3.14
CA CYS A 133 -12.60 -9.13 -3.99
C CYS A 133 -12.94 -9.47 -5.44
N GLU A 134 -13.50 -8.50 -6.15
CA GLU A 134 -13.86 -8.63 -7.56
C GLU A 134 -13.15 -7.56 -8.41
N PRO A 135 -12.80 -7.85 -9.66
CA PRO A 135 -12.34 -6.82 -10.59
C PRO A 135 -13.47 -5.83 -10.88
N ILE A 136 -13.12 -4.57 -11.18
CA ILE A 136 -14.14 -3.63 -11.67
C ILE A 136 -14.71 -4.10 -13.01
N ALA A 137 -16.02 -4.00 -13.12
CA ALA A 137 -16.79 -4.28 -14.31
C ALA A 137 -17.96 -3.28 -14.37
N PRO A 138 -18.48 -2.97 -15.57
CA PRO A 138 -19.62 -2.05 -15.69
C PRO A 138 -20.84 -2.45 -14.86
N ALA A 139 -21.01 -3.75 -14.60
CA ALA A 139 -22.12 -4.28 -13.81
C ALA A 139 -21.97 -4.09 -12.29
N ASN A 140 -20.74 -3.94 -11.77
CA ASN A 140 -20.48 -3.83 -10.33
C ASN A 140 -19.98 -2.45 -9.89
N GLU A 141 -19.66 -1.54 -10.83
CA GLU A 141 -19.22 -0.17 -10.52
C GLU A 141 -20.27 0.64 -9.76
N ALA A 142 -21.56 0.48 -10.09
CA ALA A 142 -22.69 1.06 -9.35
C ALA A 142 -23.33 0.06 -8.36
N GLY A 143 -22.63 -1.04 -8.06
CA GLY A 143 -23.12 -2.10 -7.19
C GLY A 143 -23.11 -1.72 -5.71
N PRO A 144 -23.60 -2.61 -4.83
CA PRO A 144 -23.59 -2.38 -3.38
C PRO A 144 -22.19 -2.51 -2.76
N ASN A 145 -21.24 -3.12 -3.47
CA ASN A 145 -19.90 -3.35 -2.97
C ASN A 145 -19.05 -2.07 -3.11
N PRO A 146 -18.25 -1.71 -2.10
CA PRO A 146 -17.38 -0.54 -2.17
C PRO A 146 -16.31 -0.74 -3.25
N VAL A 147 -16.09 0.30 -4.06
CA VAL A 147 -15.06 0.32 -5.10
C VAL A 147 -13.81 1.00 -4.56
N PHE A 148 -12.67 0.33 -4.57
CA PHE A 148 -11.37 0.91 -4.22
C PHE A 148 -10.59 1.19 -5.50
N HIS A 149 -10.12 2.43 -5.69
CA HIS A 149 -9.34 2.82 -6.87
C HIS A 149 -7.87 2.97 -6.51
N ILE A 150 -6.98 2.38 -7.31
CA ILE A 150 -5.55 2.63 -7.22
C ILE A 150 -5.21 3.73 -8.22
N SER A 151 -5.05 4.97 -7.76
CA SER A 151 -4.86 6.13 -8.64
C SER A 151 -3.41 6.31 -9.08
N ARG A 152 -2.44 5.93 -8.24
CA ARG A 152 -1.02 6.09 -8.53
C ARG A 152 -0.19 4.98 -7.91
N VAL A 153 0.79 4.49 -8.68
CA VAL A 153 1.86 3.61 -8.20
C VAL A 153 3.19 4.22 -8.61
N TRP A 154 4.04 4.48 -7.63
CA TRP A 154 5.39 4.99 -7.84
C TRP A 154 6.37 4.11 -7.09
N MET A 155 7.38 3.58 -7.79
CA MET A 155 8.38 2.69 -7.21
C MET A 155 9.78 3.22 -7.50
N ARG A 156 10.70 2.96 -6.57
CA ARG A 156 12.14 3.22 -6.71
C ARG A 156 12.90 2.20 -5.89
N PHE A 157 13.57 1.26 -6.56
CA PHE A 157 14.39 0.22 -5.96
C PHE A 157 13.64 -0.57 -4.86
N ASP A 158 13.86 -0.22 -3.59
CA ASP A 158 13.35 -0.81 -2.36
C ASP A 158 12.19 -0.02 -1.73
N SER A 159 11.79 1.11 -2.32
CA SER A 159 10.72 1.97 -1.82
C SER A 159 9.59 2.12 -2.83
N ALA A 160 8.36 2.26 -2.33
CA ALA A 160 7.18 2.51 -3.14
C ALA A 160 6.22 3.47 -2.45
N THR A 161 5.44 4.18 -3.27
CA THR A 161 4.30 4.99 -2.84
C THR A 161 3.11 4.63 -3.71
N VAL A 162 2.01 4.24 -3.07
CA VAL A 162 0.76 3.87 -3.72
C VAL A 162 -0.35 4.76 -3.18
N ASP A 163 -1.10 5.42 -4.04
CA ASP A 163 -2.31 6.14 -3.65
C ASP A 163 -3.52 5.26 -3.89
N VAL A 164 -4.29 5.05 -2.83
CA VAL A 164 -5.54 4.29 -2.86
C VAL A 164 -6.68 5.22 -2.48
N LEU A 165 -7.71 5.26 -3.31
CA LEU A 165 -8.95 5.95 -3.03
C LEU A 165 -9.93 4.96 -2.41
N ARG A 166 -10.32 5.21 -1.17
CA ARG A 166 -11.38 4.47 -0.50
C ARG A 166 -12.70 5.24 -0.59
N PRO A 167 -13.85 4.57 -0.73
CA PRO A 167 -15.14 5.22 -0.64
C PRO A 167 -15.46 5.55 0.83
N MET A 168 -16.08 6.72 1.07
CA MET A 168 -16.54 7.18 2.38
C MET A 168 -18.07 7.28 2.43
N PRO A 169 -18.82 6.17 2.48
CA PRO A 169 -20.28 6.23 2.60
C PRO A 169 -20.72 6.96 3.88
N GLU A 170 -19.88 7.02 4.91
CA GLU A 170 -20.14 7.71 6.18
C GLU A 170 -20.28 9.24 6.07
N VAL A 171 -19.77 9.85 4.99
CA VAL A 171 -19.92 11.29 4.73
C VAL A 171 -21.25 11.59 4.02
N GLY A 172 -21.92 10.56 3.50
CA GLY A 172 -23.06 10.70 2.60
C GLY A 172 -22.63 11.00 1.16
N PRO A 173 -23.60 11.09 0.23
CA PRO A 173 -23.31 11.45 -1.15
C PRO A 173 -22.80 12.89 -1.23
N GLY A 174 -21.87 13.13 -2.16
CA GLY A 174 -21.40 14.49 -2.46
C GLY A 174 -22.51 15.37 -3.07
N ALA A 175 -22.20 16.63 -3.33
CA ALA A 175 -23.15 17.57 -3.94
C ALA A 175 -23.73 17.06 -5.29
N ASP A 176 -22.94 16.28 -6.02
CA ASP A 176 -23.31 15.69 -7.32
C ASP A 176 -24.03 14.33 -7.19
N GLY A 177 -24.36 13.90 -5.97
CA GLY A 177 -24.96 12.59 -5.70
C GLY A 177 -23.98 11.41 -5.81
N LYS A 178 -22.73 11.65 -6.20
CA LYS A 178 -21.68 10.62 -6.33
C LYS A 178 -21.06 10.26 -4.97
N PRO A 179 -20.51 9.04 -4.82
CA PRO A 179 -19.78 8.66 -3.61
C PRO A 179 -18.57 9.58 -3.39
N VAL A 180 -18.36 10.00 -2.14
CA VAL A 180 -17.18 10.76 -1.73
C VAL A 180 -16.01 9.80 -1.53
N TYR A 181 -14.84 10.14 -2.06
CA TYR A 181 -13.63 9.34 -1.93
C TYR A 181 -12.59 10.03 -1.07
N GLN A 182 -11.86 9.23 -0.30
CA GLN A 182 -10.70 9.67 0.45
C GLN A 182 -9.43 9.05 -0.13
N MET A 183 -8.46 9.89 -0.45
CA MET A 183 -7.14 9.43 -0.83
C MET A 183 -6.32 9.05 0.40
N VAL A 184 -5.72 7.86 0.35
CA VAL A 184 -4.74 7.38 1.31
C VAL A 184 -3.44 7.10 0.55
N THR A 185 -2.41 7.89 0.85
CA THR A 185 -1.06 7.66 0.33
C THR A 185 -0.34 6.67 1.23
N VAL A 186 -0.02 5.50 0.71
CA VAL A 186 0.69 4.42 1.41
C VAL A 186 2.13 4.39 0.94
N ARG A 187 3.08 4.48 1.87
CA ARG A 187 4.51 4.27 1.63
C ARG A 187 4.89 2.87 2.05
N LEU A 188 5.61 2.18 1.18
CA LEU A 188 6.07 0.82 1.38
C LEU A 188 7.58 0.73 1.22
N GLU A 189 8.19 -0.22 1.94
CA GLU A 189 9.57 -0.66 1.76
C GLU A 189 9.59 -2.15 1.44
N GLY A 190 10.54 -2.61 0.63
CA GLY A 190 10.67 -3.99 0.19
C GLY A 190 11.81 -4.17 -0.80
N GLY A 191 11.58 -5.01 -1.82
CA GLY A 191 12.58 -5.31 -2.87
C GLY A 191 13.07 -6.75 -2.74
N VAL A 192 14.19 -6.96 -2.06
CA VAL A 192 14.65 -8.31 -1.69
C VAL A 192 13.83 -8.91 -0.54
N GLU A 193 13.32 -8.06 0.35
CA GLU A 193 12.37 -8.44 1.39
C GLU A 193 10.93 -8.30 0.88
N PRO A 194 9.96 -9.04 1.47
CA PRO A 194 8.55 -8.80 1.23
C PRO A 194 8.18 -7.33 1.49
N TRP A 195 7.35 -6.76 0.61
CA TRP A 195 6.87 -5.40 0.78
C TRP A 195 6.07 -5.27 2.08
N ARG A 196 6.34 -4.21 2.84
CA ARG A 196 5.62 -3.86 4.07
C ARG A 196 5.25 -2.38 4.05
N VAL A 197 4.11 -2.05 4.64
CA VAL A 197 3.70 -0.66 4.84
C VAL A 197 4.50 -0.05 5.98
N ILE A 198 5.18 1.07 5.70
CA ILE A 198 5.95 1.81 6.71
C ILE A 198 5.22 3.05 7.21
N HIS A 199 4.39 3.65 6.36
CA HIS A 199 3.67 4.87 6.67
C HIS A 199 2.46 5.01 5.77
N ALA A 200 1.37 5.56 6.30
CA ALA A 200 0.21 5.93 5.52
C ALA A 200 -0.31 7.30 5.95
N ARG A 201 -0.76 8.09 4.98
CA ARG A 201 -1.35 9.40 5.20
C ARG A 201 -2.69 9.48 4.49
N ALA A 202 -3.75 9.64 5.27
CA ALA A 202 -5.07 10.00 4.75
C ALA A 202 -5.11 11.50 4.44
N TRP A 203 -5.70 11.84 3.29
CA TRP A 203 -5.95 13.21 2.87
C TRP A 203 -7.41 13.58 3.11
N ALA A 204 -7.72 14.89 3.07
CA ALA A 204 -9.10 15.33 3.02
C ALA A 204 -9.76 14.83 1.71
N PRO A 205 -11.06 14.51 1.71
CA PRO A 205 -11.75 13.99 0.52
C PRO A 205 -11.97 15.02 -0.60
N GLU A 206 -11.60 16.28 -0.38
CA GLU A 206 -11.88 17.37 -1.30
C GLU A 206 -10.95 17.36 -2.52
N GLY A 207 -11.53 17.53 -3.72
CA GLY A 207 -10.79 17.79 -4.96
C GLY A 207 -9.99 16.59 -5.49
N VAL A 208 -10.31 15.37 -5.07
CA VAL A 208 -9.66 14.16 -5.56
C VAL A 208 -10.36 13.66 -6.82
N GLU A 209 -9.64 13.68 -7.96
CA GLU A 209 -10.14 13.12 -9.22
C GLU A 209 -10.22 11.59 -9.11
N ILE A 210 -11.41 11.03 -9.32
CA ILE A 210 -11.65 9.58 -9.29
C ILE A 210 -11.20 9.00 -10.64
N PRO A 211 -10.27 8.02 -10.65
CA PRO A 211 -9.85 7.37 -11.88
C PRO A 211 -11.01 6.63 -12.53
N ALA A 212 -11.07 6.76 -13.86
CA ALA A 212 -11.91 5.94 -14.72
C ALA A 212 -11.86 4.45 -14.33
N GLY A 213 -13.02 3.80 -14.35
CA GLY A 213 -13.09 2.34 -14.28
C GLY A 213 -12.23 1.71 -15.38
N TYR A 214 -11.32 0.81 -14.99
CA TYR A 214 -10.55 0.00 -15.92
C TYR A 214 -10.97 -1.46 -15.81
N PRO A 215 -11.98 -1.90 -16.57
CA PRO A 215 -12.39 -3.29 -16.60
C PRO A 215 -11.23 -4.20 -16.96
N MET A 216 -11.27 -5.42 -16.44
CA MET A 216 -10.27 -6.43 -16.76
C MET A 216 -10.23 -6.67 -18.29
N PRO A 217 -9.04 -6.62 -18.93
CA PRO A 217 -8.96 -6.82 -20.38
C PRO A 217 -9.33 -8.27 -20.75
N ASP A 218 -10.06 -8.43 -21.85
CA ASP A 218 -10.49 -9.74 -22.36
C ASP A 218 -9.32 -10.58 -22.89
N VAL A 219 -8.30 -9.91 -23.42
CA VAL A 219 -7.13 -10.53 -24.05
C VAL A 219 -5.88 -10.32 -23.20
N GLU A 220 -5.15 -11.41 -22.97
CA GLU A 220 -3.83 -11.37 -22.32
C GLU A 220 -2.77 -10.87 -23.32
N ARG A 221 -2.41 -9.58 -23.24
CA ARG A 221 -1.39 -8.96 -24.09
C ARG A 221 -0.09 -8.73 -23.34
N VAL A 222 1.05 -9.17 -23.87
CA VAL A 222 2.35 -8.95 -23.22
C VAL A 222 2.71 -7.47 -23.16
N ASP A 223 2.32 -6.72 -24.18
CA ASP A 223 2.52 -5.29 -24.38
C ASP A 223 1.34 -4.44 -23.90
N GLN A 224 0.41 -4.98 -23.09
CA GLN A 224 -0.81 -4.29 -22.63
C GLN A 224 -0.56 -2.87 -22.15
N PHE A 225 0.50 -2.65 -21.37
CA PHE A 225 0.82 -1.31 -20.86
C PHE A 225 1.16 -0.33 -21.99
N ARG A 226 2.03 -0.73 -22.92
CA ARG A 226 2.42 0.11 -24.05
C ARG A 226 1.21 0.39 -24.95
N TRP A 227 0.45 -0.64 -25.28
CA TRP A 227 -0.76 -0.52 -26.08
C TRP A 227 -1.77 0.45 -25.42
N GLN A 228 -1.99 0.34 -24.10
CA GLN A 228 -2.89 1.24 -23.38
C GLN A 228 -2.40 2.69 -23.38
N MET A 229 -1.10 2.92 -23.22
CA MET A 229 -0.53 4.28 -23.27
C MET A 229 -0.68 4.90 -24.66
N GLU A 230 -0.49 4.12 -25.73
CA GLU A 230 -0.71 4.56 -27.11
C GLU A 230 -2.20 4.83 -27.40
N GLU A 231 -3.10 4.06 -26.80
CA GLU A 231 -4.55 4.27 -26.89
C GLU A 231 -4.96 5.54 -26.13
N ASP A 232 -4.44 5.75 -24.93
CA ASP A 232 -4.72 6.94 -24.11
C ASP A 232 -4.17 8.23 -24.74
N GLN A 233 -3.10 8.14 -25.53
CA GLN A 233 -2.61 9.27 -26.32
C GLN A 233 -3.51 9.60 -27.50
N ARG A 234 -4.09 8.58 -28.15
CA ARG A 234 -5.02 8.75 -29.26
C ARG A 234 -6.40 9.22 -28.79
N ASN A 235 -6.88 8.61 -27.72
CA ASN A 235 -8.20 8.79 -27.13
C ASN A 235 -8.01 9.07 -25.63
N PRO A 236 -7.63 10.30 -25.25
CA PRO A 236 -7.46 10.64 -23.85
C PRO A 236 -8.77 10.38 -23.09
N PRO A 237 -8.73 9.73 -21.92
CA PRO A 237 -9.93 9.49 -21.13
C PRO A 237 -10.61 10.83 -20.85
N ASP A 238 -11.94 10.86 -20.97
CA ASP A 238 -12.72 12.06 -20.71
C ASP A 238 -12.58 12.45 -19.24
N ARG A 239 -11.79 13.48 -18.96
CA ARG A 239 -11.59 13.99 -17.61
C ARG A 239 -12.84 14.63 -17.02
N ARG A 240 -13.87 14.90 -17.84
CA ARG A 240 -15.13 15.52 -17.41
C ARG A 240 -16.23 14.51 -17.10
N ALA A 241 -16.02 13.23 -17.44
CA ALA A 241 -17.02 12.18 -17.19
C ALA A 241 -17.08 11.73 -15.71
N TYR A 242 -16.24 12.31 -14.84
CA TYR A 242 -16.06 11.91 -13.44
C TYR A 242 -16.38 13.04 -12.48
#